data_AF-A0A9N8Q4Z7-F1
#
_entry.id   AF-A0A9N8Q4Z7-F1
#
_cell.length_a   1.000
_cell.length_b   1.000
_cell.length_c   1.000
_cell.angle_alpha   90.00
_cell.angle_beta   90.00
_cell.angle_gamma   90.00
#
_symmetry.space_group_name_H-M   'P 1'
#
loop_
_entity.id
_entity.type
_entity.pdbx_description
1 polymer ?
#
loop_
_entity_poly.entity_id
_entity_poly.type
_entity_poly.pdbx_seq_one_letter_code
_entity_poly.pdbx_strand_id
1 'polypeptide(L)'
;MSSGANRVIFYDVATSDGSGCPHILPNPWVTRLCLVHKGISFKTHNVSLEELRAHGTGSLRERLQQTLGPDERPLVPMIDVIGTVEGEGGESSSMLVGDTVTIAEFLDATFPERPSLFLPTHSGPLPPDPDSSEYRQANTMARLLKDGIGNSDSQWASHFELCSAEIADRFRTRDAEYLKSDEKLGLKNGWELLESMDRADMLAHTRRSLLPFCIILSPRPSPRIASTSSSDSRSSLLARPSGSPPLFLSSPDRPGFLDYVLFARYAMSYGTAPQLNKAIWSRKSNEAREWLNTYRGGKWSLQGNAAEA
;
A
#
# COMPACT_ATOMS: atom_id res chain seq x y z
N MET A 1 24.53 -21.56 17.23
CA MET A 1 23.39 -21.28 18.13
C MET A 1 22.15 -21.26 17.27
N SER A 2 21.25 -22.22 17.47
CA SER A 2 19.97 -22.27 16.74
C SER A 2 19.06 -21.25 17.41
N SER A 3 18.96 -20.03 16.86
CA SER A 3 17.93 -19.09 17.31
C SER A 3 16.58 -19.80 17.25
N GLY A 4 15.86 -19.89 18.37
CA GLY A 4 14.50 -20.41 18.38
C GLY A 4 13.70 -19.75 17.25
N ALA A 5 13.01 -20.56 16.43
CA ALA A 5 12.34 -20.05 15.25
C ALA A 5 11.22 -19.10 15.67
N ASN A 6 11.41 -17.79 15.47
CA ASN A 6 10.37 -16.79 15.69
C ASN A 6 9.13 -17.16 14.87
N ARG A 7 7.98 -17.26 15.54
CA ARG A 7 6.70 -17.52 14.86
C ARG A 7 5.99 -16.20 14.65
N VAL A 8 5.66 -15.90 13.39
CA VAL A 8 4.92 -14.68 13.03
C VAL A 8 3.46 -15.02 12.70
N ILE A 9 2.52 -14.35 13.36
CA ILE A 9 1.10 -14.35 12.99
C ILE A 9 0.81 -13.02 12.28
N PHE A 10 0.25 -13.10 11.08
CA PHE A 10 -0.16 -11.94 10.29
C PHE A 10 -1.67 -11.77 10.35
N TYR A 11 -2.14 -10.67 10.91
CA TYR A 11 -3.56 -10.35 11.02
C TYR A 11 -4.03 -9.58 9.78
N ASP A 12 -4.99 -10.17 9.08
CA ASP A 12 -5.57 -9.66 7.84
C ASP A 12 -7.10 -9.75 7.90
N VAL A 13 -7.81 -9.02 7.05
CA VAL A 13 -9.25 -9.17 6.87
C VAL A 13 -9.49 -9.78 5.49
N ALA A 14 -10.11 -10.96 5.47
CA ALA A 14 -10.46 -11.65 4.24
C ALA A 14 -11.93 -11.44 3.86
N THR A 15 -12.21 -11.38 2.56
CA THR A 15 -13.58 -11.36 2.05
C THR A 15 -14.29 -12.67 2.33
N SER A 16 -15.60 -12.61 2.51
CA SER A 16 -16.43 -13.76 2.91
C SER A 16 -17.12 -14.46 1.74
N ASP A 17 -16.91 -14.01 0.50
CA ASP A 17 -17.60 -14.50 -0.70
C ASP A 17 -17.00 -15.75 -1.35
N GLY A 18 -15.84 -16.23 -0.88
CA GLY A 18 -15.27 -17.54 -1.24
C GLY A 18 -14.88 -17.72 -2.71
N SER A 19 -15.04 -16.68 -3.56
CA SER A 19 -14.69 -16.69 -4.98
C SER A 19 -13.72 -15.56 -5.30
N GLY A 20 -12.59 -15.90 -5.94
CA GLY A 20 -11.55 -14.94 -6.32
C GLY A 20 -10.49 -14.70 -5.24
N CYS A 21 -9.87 -13.51 -5.25
CA CYS A 21 -8.83 -13.14 -4.29
C CYS A 21 -9.49 -12.73 -2.96
N PRO A 22 -9.28 -13.48 -1.84
CA PRO A 22 -9.91 -13.15 -0.56
C PRO A 22 -9.24 -11.96 0.13
N HIS A 23 -8.03 -11.58 -0.29
CA HIS A 23 -7.26 -10.49 0.30
C HIS A 23 -7.35 -9.27 -0.63
N ILE A 24 -8.28 -8.36 -0.32
CA ILE A 24 -8.53 -7.20 -1.19
C ILE A 24 -8.07 -5.89 -0.57
N LEU A 25 -7.73 -5.87 0.72
CA LEU A 25 -7.35 -4.64 1.39
C LEU A 25 -5.88 -4.28 1.08
N PRO A 26 -5.59 -3.01 0.77
CA PRO A 26 -4.28 -2.59 0.29
C PRO A 26 -3.23 -2.63 1.41
N ASN A 27 -3.55 -2.13 2.62
CA ASN A 27 -2.57 -2.10 3.70
C ASN A 27 -2.08 -3.52 4.08
N PRO A 28 -2.96 -4.53 4.21
CA PRO A 28 -2.51 -5.92 4.39
C PRO A 28 -1.63 -6.46 3.26
N TRP A 29 -1.89 -6.09 2.00
CA TRP A 29 -0.98 -6.46 0.90
C TRP A 29 0.44 -5.93 1.10
N VAL A 30 0.60 -4.70 1.59
CA VAL A 30 1.93 -4.13 1.88
C VAL A 30 2.68 -4.98 2.90
N THR A 31 2.06 -5.27 4.04
CA THR A 31 2.69 -6.10 5.09
C THR A 31 2.97 -7.52 4.61
N ARG A 32 2.05 -8.14 3.86
CA ARG A 32 2.25 -9.46 3.27
C ARG A 32 3.50 -9.49 2.39
N LEU A 33 3.68 -8.49 1.54
CA LEU A 33 4.86 -8.37 0.67
C LEU A 33 6.13 -8.09 1.46
N CYS A 34 6.07 -7.31 2.55
CA CYS A 34 7.21 -7.10 3.44
C CYS A 34 7.69 -8.40 4.08
N LEU A 35 6.76 -9.22 4.59
CA LEU A 35 7.08 -10.53 5.18
C LEU A 35 7.70 -11.48 4.14
N VAL A 36 7.15 -11.49 2.92
CA VAL A 36 7.69 -12.28 1.79
C VAL A 36 9.08 -11.80 1.38
N HIS A 37 9.29 -10.48 1.26
CA HIS A 37 10.59 -9.87 0.94
C HIS A 37 11.67 -10.31 1.92
N LYS A 38 11.34 -10.28 3.21
CA LYS A 38 12.24 -10.70 4.29
C LYS A 38 12.47 -12.21 4.35
N GLY A 39 11.68 -13.01 3.61
CA GLY A 39 11.69 -14.47 3.68
C GLY A 39 11.29 -14.98 5.06
N ILE A 40 10.35 -14.29 5.73
CA ILE A 40 9.83 -14.65 7.05
C ILE A 40 8.63 -15.57 6.86
N SER A 41 8.65 -16.74 7.49
CA SER A 41 7.49 -17.63 7.52
C SER A 41 6.42 -17.06 8.45
N PHE A 42 5.17 -16.97 7.99
CA PHE A 42 4.06 -16.48 8.78
C PHE A 42 2.78 -17.28 8.56
N LYS A 43 1.91 -17.29 9.58
CA LYS A 43 0.53 -17.78 9.46
C LYS A 43 -0.42 -16.59 9.37
N THR A 44 -1.27 -16.56 8.36
CA THR A 44 -2.33 -15.55 8.29
C THR A 44 -3.46 -15.94 9.26
N HIS A 45 -3.89 -14.99 10.08
CA HIS A 45 -5.09 -15.05 10.90
C HIS A 45 -6.09 -14.04 10.34
N ASN A 46 -7.16 -14.54 9.72
CA ASN A 46 -8.20 -13.70 9.13
C ASN A 46 -9.16 -13.26 10.24
N VAL A 47 -9.11 -11.98 10.61
CA VAL A 47 -10.00 -11.39 11.60
C VAL A 47 -11.27 -10.87 10.93
N SER A 48 -12.40 -10.95 11.63
CA SER A 48 -13.63 -10.28 11.19
C SER A 48 -13.63 -8.80 11.61
N LEU A 49 -14.48 -7.98 10.98
CA LEU A 49 -14.63 -6.57 11.41
C LEU A 49 -15.33 -6.48 12.78
N GLU A 50 -16.07 -7.50 13.18
CA GLU A 50 -16.60 -7.66 14.53
C GLU A 50 -15.49 -7.92 15.55
N GLU A 51 -14.55 -8.82 15.26
CA GLU A 51 -13.41 -9.13 16.13
C GLU A 51 -12.50 -7.91 16.33
N LEU A 52 -12.28 -7.11 15.27
CA LEU A 52 -11.55 -5.85 15.37
C LEU A 52 -12.23 -4.82 16.28
N ARG A 53 -13.54 -4.92 16.48
CA ARG A 53 -14.32 -4.04 17.36
C ARG A 53 -14.54 -4.62 18.75
N ALA A 54 -14.17 -5.89 18.99
CA ALA A 54 -14.39 -6.54 20.26
C ALA A 54 -13.67 -5.80 21.40
N HIS A 55 -14.36 -5.66 22.53
CA HIS A 55 -13.84 -5.08 23.76
C HIS A 55 -13.68 -6.18 24.82
N GLY A 56 -12.84 -5.91 25.82
CA GLY A 56 -12.63 -6.79 26.97
C GLY A 56 -11.29 -7.54 26.92
N THR A 57 -11.07 -8.33 27.96
CA THR A 57 -9.81 -9.05 28.19
C THR A 57 -9.52 -10.05 27.08
N GLY A 58 -8.31 -9.99 26.53
CA GLY A 58 -7.85 -10.82 25.42
C GLY A 58 -8.19 -10.30 24.03
N SER A 59 -8.92 -9.19 23.91
CA SER A 59 -9.23 -8.57 22.61
C SER A 59 -7.99 -7.96 21.94
N LEU A 60 -7.99 -7.86 20.61
CA LEU A 60 -6.93 -7.15 19.87
C LEU A 60 -6.80 -5.69 20.30
N ARG A 61 -7.92 -5.07 20.70
CA ARG A 61 -7.96 -3.70 21.22
C ARG A 61 -7.16 -3.56 22.51
N GLU A 62 -7.35 -4.46 23.47
CA GLU A 62 -6.57 -4.47 24.73
C GLU A 62 -5.09 -4.72 24.47
N ARG A 63 -4.74 -5.56 23.49
CA ARG A 63 -3.34 -5.88 23.17
C ARG A 63 -2.59 -4.75 22.48
N LEU A 64 -3.26 -3.94 21.65
CA LEU A 64 -2.64 -2.80 20.96
C LEU A 64 -2.50 -1.55 21.84
N GLN A 65 -3.35 -1.39 22.86
CA GLN A 65 -3.30 -0.26 23.79
C GLN A 65 -3.15 1.11 23.08
N GLN A 66 -1.97 1.73 23.15
CA GLN A 66 -1.70 3.07 22.62
C GLN A 66 -1.42 3.10 21.11
N THR A 67 -1.28 1.94 20.45
CA THR A 67 -1.02 1.84 19.00
C THR A 67 -2.30 1.64 18.19
N LEU A 68 -3.45 2.06 18.73
CA LEU A 68 -4.72 2.02 18.03
C LEU A 68 -4.75 3.08 16.92
N GLY A 69 -5.51 2.81 15.86
CA GLY A 69 -5.76 3.78 14.80
C GLY A 69 -6.67 4.93 15.28
N PRO A 70 -7.12 5.78 14.34
CA PRO A 70 -8.13 6.79 14.62
C PRO A 70 -9.34 6.22 15.38
N ASP A 71 -9.88 7.01 16.30
CA ASP A 71 -11.01 6.66 17.18
C ASP A 71 -10.77 5.40 18.04
N GLU A 72 -9.50 5.19 18.42
CA GLU A 72 -9.05 4.06 19.26
C GLU A 72 -9.41 2.69 18.66
N ARG A 73 -9.43 2.57 17.32
CA ARG A 73 -9.82 1.32 16.67
C ARG A 73 -8.61 0.46 16.29
N PRO A 74 -8.63 -0.85 16.55
CA PRO A 74 -7.71 -1.79 15.90
C PRO A 74 -7.88 -1.72 14.39
N LEU A 75 -6.76 -1.59 13.69
CA LEU A 75 -6.70 -1.60 12.23
C LEU A 75 -5.80 -2.73 11.76
N VAL A 76 -6.20 -3.38 10.66
CA VAL A 76 -5.31 -4.28 9.94
C VAL A 76 -4.50 -3.49 8.89
N PRO A 77 -3.27 -3.91 8.61
CA PRO A 77 -2.60 -5.11 9.13
C PRO A 77 -2.02 -4.96 10.54
N MET A 78 -1.85 -6.10 11.20
CA MET A 78 -0.97 -6.25 12.36
C MET A 78 -0.11 -7.50 12.20
N ILE A 79 1.03 -7.55 12.89
CA ILE A 79 1.81 -8.77 13.06
C ILE A 79 2.03 -9.04 14.54
N ASP A 80 1.99 -10.31 14.94
CA ASP A 80 2.40 -10.76 16.26
C ASP A 80 3.64 -11.64 16.11
N VAL A 81 4.76 -11.13 16.62
CA VAL A 81 6.04 -11.85 16.63
C VAL A 81 6.21 -12.51 17.97
N ILE A 82 6.18 -13.84 17.96
CA ILE A 82 6.27 -14.67 19.14
C ILE A 82 7.68 -15.25 19.19
N GLY A 83 8.47 -14.75 20.14
CA GLY A 83 9.82 -15.21 20.44
C GLY A 83 9.83 -16.23 21.57
N THR A 84 10.80 -17.15 21.51
CA THR A 84 11.17 -17.99 22.66
C THR A 84 12.38 -17.36 23.32
N VAL A 85 12.22 -16.90 24.57
CA VAL A 85 13.38 -16.48 25.36
C VAL A 85 14.02 -17.76 25.88
N GLU A 86 15.27 -18.05 25.46
CA GLU A 86 16.05 -19.12 26.06
C GLU A 86 16.47 -18.69 27.47
N GLY A 87 15.61 -18.99 28.45
CA GLY A 87 15.84 -18.82 29.88
C GLY A 87 15.07 -19.87 30.67
N GLU A 88 15.54 -20.17 31.89
CA GLU A 88 14.94 -21.13 32.83
C GLU A 88 13.54 -20.65 33.25
N GLY A 89 12.54 -20.94 32.41
CA GLY A 89 11.15 -20.47 32.59
C GLY A 89 10.32 -20.57 31.31
N GLY A 90 10.95 -20.60 30.13
CA GLY A 90 10.28 -20.87 28.85
C GLY A 90 9.14 -19.93 28.48
N GLU A 91 9.11 -18.72 29.05
CA GLU A 91 8.01 -17.77 28.81
C GLU A 91 8.14 -17.18 27.40
N SER A 92 7.11 -17.40 26.58
CA SER A 92 7.05 -16.87 25.23
C SER A 92 6.66 -15.40 25.29
N SER A 93 7.50 -14.50 24.77
CA SER A 93 7.13 -13.10 24.61
C SER A 93 6.44 -12.90 23.26
N SER A 94 5.34 -12.16 23.26
CA SER A 94 4.56 -11.79 22.07
C SER A 94 4.59 -10.28 21.93
N MET A 95 4.94 -9.80 20.73
CA MET A 95 4.90 -8.38 20.40
C MET A 95 3.97 -8.16 19.22
N LEU A 96 2.88 -7.44 19.47
CA LEU A 96 1.91 -7.04 18.46
C LEU A 96 2.30 -5.67 17.89
N VAL A 97 2.45 -5.58 16.57
CA VAL A 97 2.84 -4.37 15.85
C VAL A 97 1.79 -4.07 14.78
N GLY A 98 1.22 -2.87 14.82
CA GLY A 98 0.28 -2.34 13.83
C GLY A 98 0.90 -1.26 12.96
N ASP A 99 0.13 -0.75 11.99
CA ASP A 99 0.57 0.21 10.95
C ASP A 99 1.64 -0.33 9.99
N THR A 100 1.42 -0.20 8.68
CA THR A 100 2.31 -0.83 7.69
C THR A 100 3.73 -0.27 7.69
N VAL A 101 3.93 1.04 7.95
CA VAL A 101 5.29 1.61 7.96
C VAL A 101 6.01 1.15 9.22
N THR A 102 5.33 1.25 10.36
CA THR A 102 5.83 0.82 11.66
C THR A 102 6.18 -0.67 11.64
N ILE A 103 5.33 -1.51 11.02
CA ILE A 103 5.62 -2.93 10.79
C ILE A 103 6.88 -3.10 9.94
N ALA A 104 7.05 -2.36 8.84
CA ALA A 104 8.24 -2.48 7.99
C ALA A 104 9.52 -2.07 8.73
N GLU A 105 9.49 -0.98 9.49
CA GLU A 105 10.61 -0.53 10.34
C GLU A 105 10.96 -1.57 11.39
N PHE A 106 9.93 -2.11 12.06
CA PHE A 106 10.09 -3.18 13.03
C PHE A 106 10.71 -4.43 12.42
N LEU A 107 10.28 -4.82 11.21
CA LEU A 107 10.84 -5.98 10.50
C LEU A 107 12.29 -5.75 10.06
N ASP A 108 12.66 -4.54 9.63
CA ASP A 108 14.05 -4.19 9.32
C ASP A 108 14.95 -4.24 10.56
N ALA A 109 14.46 -3.78 11.71
CA ALA A 109 15.19 -3.81 12.97
C ALA A 109 15.29 -5.21 13.60
N THR A 110 14.21 -6.00 13.53
CA THR A 110 14.09 -7.31 14.19
C THR A 110 14.70 -8.45 13.40
N PHE A 111 14.72 -8.33 12.07
CA PHE A 111 15.32 -9.32 11.16
C PHE A 111 16.43 -8.64 10.33
N PRO A 112 17.49 -8.16 11.01
CA PRO A 112 18.56 -7.39 10.39
C PRO A 112 19.34 -8.20 9.37
N GLU A 113 19.41 -9.53 9.50
CA GLU A 113 20.14 -10.41 8.59
C GLU A 113 19.47 -10.57 7.21
N ARG A 114 18.25 -10.04 7.06
CA ARG A 114 17.45 -10.13 5.84
C ARG A 114 17.57 -8.84 5.00
N PRO A 115 17.32 -8.89 3.69
CA PRO A 115 17.32 -7.70 2.83
C PRO A 115 16.45 -6.57 3.40
N SER A 116 16.90 -5.33 3.30
CA SER A 116 16.16 -4.16 3.81
C SER A 116 14.95 -3.85 2.94
N LEU A 117 13.83 -3.53 3.57
CA LEU A 117 12.61 -3.10 2.89
C LEU A 117 12.74 -1.70 2.28
N PHE A 118 13.57 -0.84 2.88
CA PHE A 118 13.76 0.54 2.42
C PHE A 118 14.94 0.67 1.44
N LEU A 119 15.99 -0.14 1.60
CA LEU A 119 17.17 -0.17 0.72
C LEU A 119 17.41 -1.59 0.18
N PRO A 120 16.59 -2.07 -0.77
CA PRO A 120 16.59 -3.48 -1.19
C PRO A 120 17.85 -3.92 -1.97
N THR A 121 18.65 -2.97 -2.46
CA THR A 121 19.93 -3.18 -3.15
C THR A 121 21.14 -2.85 -2.28
N HIS A 122 20.96 -2.60 -0.98
CA HIS A 122 22.09 -2.34 -0.08
C HIS A 122 23.08 -3.51 -0.10
N SER A 123 24.34 -3.22 -0.38
CA SER A 123 25.42 -4.20 -0.49
C SER A 123 26.37 -4.18 0.71
N GLY A 124 26.14 -3.30 1.68
CA GLY A 124 26.94 -3.20 2.90
C GLY A 124 26.50 -4.19 3.99
N PRO A 125 27.02 -4.02 5.22
CA PRO A 125 26.54 -4.76 6.38
C PRO A 125 25.03 -4.60 6.56
N LEU A 126 24.36 -5.67 6.95
CA LEU A 126 22.94 -5.66 7.27
C LEU A 126 22.74 -5.66 8.81
N PRO A 127 21.76 -4.90 9.35
CA PRO A 127 20.85 -4.03 8.60
C PRO A 127 21.61 -2.77 8.11
N PRO A 128 21.10 -2.04 7.10
CA PRO A 128 21.64 -0.73 6.77
C PRO A 128 21.61 0.19 8.00
N ASP A 129 22.59 1.09 8.11
CA ASP A 129 22.62 2.07 9.19
C ASP A 129 21.37 2.97 9.13
N PRO A 130 20.48 2.95 10.15
CA PRO A 130 19.27 3.76 10.16
C PRO A 130 19.58 5.26 10.18
N ASP A 131 20.79 5.65 10.62
CA ASP A 131 21.28 7.02 10.63
C ASP A 131 22.05 7.39 9.35
N SER A 132 22.12 6.50 8.36
CA SER A 132 22.62 6.85 7.03
C SER A 132 21.69 7.82 6.32
N SER A 133 22.27 8.67 5.46
CA SER A 133 21.50 9.64 4.69
C SER A 133 20.55 8.96 3.70
N GLU A 134 20.97 7.81 3.17
CA GLU A 134 20.30 6.96 2.21
C GLU A 134 19.07 6.31 2.84
N TYR A 135 19.23 5.70 4.02
CA TYR A 135 18.12 5.06 4.72
C TYR A 135 17.07 6.09 5.13
N ARG A 136 17.48 7.23 5.72
CA ARG A 136 16.54 8.30 6.09
C ARG A 136 15.76 8.83 4.90
N GLN A 137 16.40 9.01 3.74
CA GLN A 137 15.73 9.44 2.51
C GLN A 137 14.71 8.39 2.02
N ALA A 138 15.10 7.12 1.97
CA ALA A 138 14.22 6.03 1.56
C ALA A 138 13.01 5.88 2.51
N ASN A 139 13.24 5.93 3.82
CA ASN A 139 12.19 5.88 4.83
C ASN A 139 11.24 7.09 4.76
N THR A 140 11.79 8.30 4.61
CA THR A 140 10.99 9.52 4.46
C THR A 140 10.12 9.45 3.21
N MET A 141 10.66 8.98 2.08
CA MET A 141 9.90 8.77 0.86
C MET A 141 8.81 7.71 1.04
N ALA A 142 9.09 6.65 1.82
CA ALA A 142 8.11 5.62 2.15
C ALA A 142 6.93 6.16 2.95
N ARG A 143 7.20 7.00 3.95
CA ARG A 143 6.16 7.70 4.73
C ARG A 143 5.35 8.65 3.85
N LEU A 144 6.03 9.50 3.07
CA LEU A 144 5.37 10.41 2.14
C LEU A 144 4.45 9.67 1.17
N LEU A 145 4.93 8.58 0.56
CA LEU A 145 4.13 7.79 -0.36
C LEU A 145 2.98 7.09 0.36
N LYS A 146 3.23 6.52 1.55
CA LYS A 146 2.18 5.85 2.32
C LYS A 146 1.07 6.82 2.70
N ASP A 147 1.40 8.00 3.20
CA ASP A 147 0.41 9.00 3.62
C ASP A 147 -0.27 9.65 2.41
N GLY A 148 0.50 9.84 1.33
CA GLY A 148 0.04 10.45 0.10
C GLY A 148 -0.88 9.57 -0.74
N ILE A 149 -0.49 8.33 -1.08
CA ILE A 149 -1.28 7.42 -1.95
C ILE A 149 -1.70 6.13 -1.26
N GLY A 150 -1.00 5.73 -0.20
CA GLY A 150 -1.16 4.42 0.44
C GLY A 150 -2.22 4.34 1.54
N ASN A 151 -2.69 5.45 2.09
CA ASN A 151 -3.72 5.51 3.15
C ASN A 151 -5.15 5.56 2.60
N SER A 152 -6.14 5.04 3.32
CA SER A 152 -7.53 5.09 2.82
C SER A 152 -8.06 6.52 2.69
N ASP A 153 -7.57 7.46 3.52
CA ASP A 153 -7.95 8.88 3.49
C ASP A 153 -6.93 9.74 2.72
N SER A 154 -6.34 9.15 1.67
CA SER A 154 -5.21 9.75 0.99
C SER A 154 -5.65 10.92 0.11
N GLN A 155 -5.25 12.14 0.48
CA GLN A 155 -5.60 13.34 -0.29
C GLN A 155 -4.97 13.38 -1.69
N TRP A 156 -4.01 12.48 -1.99
CA TRP A 156 -3.35 12.43 -3.29
C TRP A 156 -4.06 11.50 -4.29
N ALA A 157 -4.94 10.60 -3.87
CA ALA A 157 -5.64 9.70 -4.79
C ALA A 157 -6.97 9.19 -4.24
N SER A 158 -7.94 8.97 -5.12
CA SER A 158 -9.30 8.54 -4.76
C SER A 158 -9.52 7.04 -4.97
N HIS A 159 -8.49 6.21 -4.77
CA HIS A 159 -8.55 4.77 -5.07
C HIS A 159 -9.61 4.05 -4.23
N PHE A 160 -9.72 4.40 -2.94
CA PHE A 160 -10.68 3.77 -2.04
C PHE A 160 -12.10 4.18 -2.40
N GLU A 161 -12.34 5.47 -2.59
CA GLU A 161 -13.63 6.06 -2.94
C GLU A 161 -14.15 5.48 -4.26
N LEU A 162 -13.26 5.28 -5.24
CA LEU A 162 -13.60 4.65 -6.52
C LEU A 162 -14.02 3.18 -6.36
N CYS A 163 -13.39 2.44 -5.45
CA CYS A 163 -13.64 1.00 -5.26
C CYS A 163 -14.57 0.68 -4.08
N SER A 164 -15.08 1.67 -3.35
CA SER A 164 -15.69 1.46 -2.03
C SER A 164 -16.92 0.56 -2.09
N ALA A 165 -17.77 0.76 -3.09
CA ALA A 165 -18.96 -0.04 -3.32
C ALA A 165 -18.60 -1.51 -3.59
N GLU A 166 -17.71 -1.74 -4.55
CA GLU A 166 -17.25 -3.08 -4.91
C GLU A 166 -16.49 -3.75 -3.77
N ILE A 167 -15.73 -3.00 -2.96
CA ILE A 167 -15.11 -3.53 -1.74
C ILE A 167 -16.19 -4.01 -0.77
N ALA A 168 -17.18 -3.17 -0.46
CA ALA A 168 -18.21 -3.51 0.52
C ALA A 168 -19.06 -4.70 0.08
N ASP A 169 -19.32 -4.85 -1.23
CA ASP A 169 -20.09 -5.95 -1.80
C ASP A 169 -19.34 -7.31 -1.72
N ARG A 170 -18.02 -7.30 -1.47
CA ARG A 170 -17.23 -8.51 -1.22
C ARG A 170 -17.37 -9.04 0.22
N PHE A 171 -17.94 -8.24 1.12
CA PHE A 171 -18.23 -8.65 2.50
C PHE A 171 -19.69 -9.11 2.64
N ARG A 172 -19.94 -10.06 3.56
CA ARG A 172 -21.31 -10.53 3.86
C ARG A 172 -21.99 -9.68 4.93
N THR A 173 -23.31 -9.55 4.78
CA THR A 173 -24.30 -8.92 5.68
C THR A 173 -23.73 -7.88 6.65
N ARG A 174 -23.37 -8.26 7.88
CA ARG A 174 -22.99 -7.31 8.95
C ARG A 174 -21.67 -6.59 8.71
N ASP A 175 -20.70 -7.25 8.07
CA ASP A 175 -19.42 -6.60 7.75
C ASP A 175 -19.60 -5.57 6.63
N ALA A 176 -20.45 -5.89 5.65
CA ALA A 176 -20.81 -4.94 4.59
C ALA A 176 -21.61 -3.75 5.14
N GLU A 177 -22.58 -3.99 6.01
CA GLU A 177 -23.34 -2.93 6.70
C GLU A 177 -22.41 -2.02 7.50
N TYR A 178 -21.47 -2.60 8.25
CA TYR A 178 -20.49 -1.81 8.98
C TYR A 178 -19.57 -1.02 8.04
N LEU A 179 -19.09 -1.60 6.94
CA LEU A 179 -18.26 -0.87 5.98
C LEU A 179 -18.95 0.36 5.39
N LYS A 180 -20.28 0.30 5.26
CA LYS A 180 -21.14 1.37 4.75
C LYS A 180 -21.65 2.31 5.86
N SER A 181 -21.28 2.11 7.13
CA SER A 181 -21.82 2.90 8.24
C SER A 181 -21.02 4.17 8.51
N ASP A 182 -21.71 5.19 9.03
CA ASP A 182 -21.08 6.42 9.53
C ASP A 182 -20.05 6.14 10.63
N GLU A 183 -20.28 5.11 11.46
CA GLU A 183 -19.33 4.66 12.49
C GLU A 183 -18.01 4.22 11.86
N LYS A 184 -18.04 3.51 10.73
CA LYS A 184 -16.80 3.12 10.02
C LYS A 184 -16.13 4.30 9.35
N LEU A 185 -16.93 5.19 8.75
CA LEU A 185 -16.44 6.29 7.92
C LEU A 185 -16.03 7.52 8.75
N GLY A 186 -16.40 7.57 10.03
CA GLY A 186 -16.11 8.70 10.92
C GLY A 186 -16.85 9.98 10.53
N LEU A 187 -17.88 9.89 9.69
CA LEU A 187 -18.60 11.03 9.13
C LEU A 187 -20.10 10.73 9.04
N LYS A 188 -20.93 11.70 9.42
CA LYS A 188 -22.38 11.63 9.26
C LYS A 188 -22.78 11.59 7.78
N ASN A 189 -23.62 10.63 7.39
CA ASN A 189 -24.00 10.33 6.01
C ASN A 189 -22.78 10.08 5.11
N GLY A 190 -21.77 9.41 5.66
CA GLY A 190 -20.48 9.23 4.98
C GLY A 190 -20.63 8.41 3.70
N TRP A 191 -21.48 7.39 3.72
CA TRP A 191 -21.69 6.52 2.57
C TRP A 191 -22.46 7.22 1.45
N GLU A 192 -23.52 7.96 1.77
CA GLU A 192 -24.24 8.76 0.77
C GLU A 192 -23.31 9.80 0.13
N LEU A 193 -22.42 10.42 0.91
CA LEU A 193 -21.41 11.33 0.39
C LEU A 193 -20.51 10.61 -0.63
N LEU A 194 -19.93 9.46 -0.27
CA LEU A 194 -19.10 8.65 -1.18
C LEU A 194 -19.83 8.30 -2.47
N GLU A 195 -21.10 7.89 -2.40
CA GLU A 195 -21.89 7.53 -3.59
C GLU A 195 -22.25 8.74 -4.47
N SER A 196 -22.31 9.94 -3.90
CA SER A 196 -22.63 11.18 -4.60
C SER A 196 -21.46 11.78 -5.38
N MET A 197 -20.21 11.41 -5.06
CA MET A 197 -19.00 11.97 -5.68
C MET A 197 -18.94 11.72 -7.19
N ASP A 198 -18.44 12.71 -7.92
CA ASP A 198 -18.23 12.62 -9.37
C ASP A 198 -17.15 11.59 -9.71
N ARG A 199 -17.58 10.51 -10.37
CA ARG A 199 -16.71 9.38 -10.70
C ARG A 199 -15.73 9.69 -11.83
N ALA A 200 -16.10 10.57 -12.76
CA ALA A 200 -15.20 10.98 -13.84
C ALA A 200 -14.05 11.82 -13.26
N ASP A 201 -14.37 12.77 -12.37
CA ASP A 201 -13.37 13.61 -11.70
C ASP A 201 -12.46 12.79 -10.78
N MET A 202 -13.02 11.89 -9.98
CA MET A 202 -12.21 11.01 -9.12
C MET A 202 -11.29 10.08 -9.93
N LEU A 203 -11.78 9.52 -11.03
CA LEU A 203 -10.98 8.70 -11.92
C LEU A 203 -9.86 9.52 -12.57
N ALA A 204 -10.16 10.71 -13.08
CA ALA A 204 -9.16 11.61 -13.66
C ALA A 204 -8.11 12.06 -12.61
N HIS A 205 -8.54 12.38 -11.39
CA HIS A 205 -7.64 12.72 -10.29
C HIS A 205 -6.71 11.55 -9.93
N THR A 206 -7.28 10.35 -9.74
CA THR A 206 -6.53 9.13 -9.43
C THR A 206 -5.53 8.76 -10.52
N ARG A 207 -5.90 8.91 -11.80
CA ARG A 207 -4.98 8.68 -12.92
C ARG A 207 -3.84 9.70 -12.93
N ARG A 208 -4.14 10.97 -12.62
CA ARG A 208 -3.12 12.03 -12.57
C ARG A 208 -2.11 11.82 -11.43
N SER A 209 -2.54 11.30 -10.29
CA SER A 209 -1.63 11.04 -9.17
C SER A 209 -0.65 9.91 -9.42
N LEU A 210 -0.89 9.06 -10.43
CA LEU A 210 0.03 8.02 -10.87
C LEU A 210 1.14 8.53 -11.82
N LEU A 211 0.99 9.73 -12.39
CA LEU A 211 1.93 10.27 -13.38
C LEU A 211 3.38 10.39 -12.88
N PRO A 212 3.66 10.82 -11.64
CA PRO A 212 5.04 10.89 -11.14
C PRO A 212 5.75 9.52 -11.18
N PHE A 213 5.05 8.43 -10.83
CA PHE A 213 5.61 7.07 -10.87
C PHE A 213 5.87 6.62 -12.30
N CYS A 214 4.93 6.91 -13.22
CA CYS A 214 5.14 6.65 -14.65
C CYS A 214 6.37 7.37 -15.17
N ILE A 215 6.64 8.61 -14.75
CA ILE A 215 7.82 9.37 -15.17
C ILE A 215 9.10 8.75 -14.61
N ILE A 216 9.09 8.31 -13.34
CA ILE A 216 10.25 7.66 -12.70
C ILE A 216 10.60 6.35 -13.41
N LEU A 217 9.59 5.53 -13.73
CA LEU A 217 9.74 4.20 -14.33
C LEU A 217 9.86 4.22 -15.86
N SER A 218 9.67 5.39 -16.50
CA SER A 218 9.80 5.51 -17.96
C SER A 218 11.23 5.83 -18.38
N PRO A 219 11.67 5.37 -19.56
CA PRO A 219 12.91 5.83 -20.15
C PRO A 219 12.92 7.36 -20.19
N ARG A 220 13.95 7.99 -19.63
CA ARG A 220 14.05 9.45 -19.66
C ARG A 220 14.40 9.91 -21.09
N PRO A 221 13.76 10.98 -21.59
CA PRO A 221 14.15 11.54 -22.88
C PRO A 221 15.61 11.99 -22.86
N SER A 222 16.29 11.85 -24.00
CA SER A 222 17.67 12.32 -24.16
C SER A 222 17.78 13.80 -23.79
N PRO A 223 18.85 14.22 -23.09
CA PRO A 223 19.07 15.63 -22.79
C PRO A 223 19.06 16.45 -24.08
N ARG A 224 18.20 17.46 -24.17
CA ARG A 224 18.21 18.43 -25.28
C ARG A 224 19.26 19.50 -25.00
N ILE A 225 20.53 19.12 -25.00
CA ILE A 225 21.63 20.07 -24.86
C ILE A 225 21.98 20.55 -26.27
N ALA A 226 21.69 21.83 -26.55
CA ALA A 226 22.25 22.48 -27.73
C ALA A 226 23.76 22.54 -27.50
N SER A 227 24.52 21.85 -28.35
CA SER A 227 25.99 21.91 -28.36
C SER A 227 26.42 23.37 -28.51
N THR A 228 26.80 24.00 -27.40
CA THR A 228 27.61 25.22 -27.46
C THR A 228 29.04 24.74 -27.62
N SER A 229 29.63 25.04 -28.77
CA SER A 229 30.98 24.71 -29.18
C SER A 229 32.02 25.30 -28.22
N SER A 230 32.26 24.63 -27.10
CA SER A 230 33.44 24.79 -26.26
C SER A 230 33.54 23.55 -25.39
N SER A 231 34.72 22.93 -25.39
CA SER A 231 35.10 21.70 -24.69
C SER A 231 35.08 21.85 -23.16
N ASP A 232 33.94 22.23 -22.59
CA ASP A 232 33.78 22.46 -21.17
C ASP A 232 33.32 21.18 -20.46
N SER A 233 34.15 20.74 -19.51
CA SER A 233 33.93 19.67 -18.53
C SER A 233 32.61 19.78 -17.74
N ARG A 234 31.87 20.89 -17.88
CA ARG A 234 30.52 21.10 -17.33
C ARG A 234 29.47 20.17 -17.92
N SER A 235 29.68 19.63 -19.13
CA SER A 235 28.78 18.62 -19.69
C SER A 235 28.71 17.35 -18.85
N SER A 236 29.75 17.07 -18.03
CA SER A 236 29.78 15.91 -17.13
C SER A 236 28.92 16.07 -15.87
N LEU A 237 28.68 17.31 -15.41
CA LEU A 237 27.83 17.57 -14.23
C LEU A 237 26.34 17.39 -14.54
N LEU A 238 25.98 17.50 -15.83
CA LEU A 238 24.64 17.20 -16.35
C LEU A 238 24.57 15.79 -16.98
N ALA A 239 25.72 15.13 -17.15
CA ALA A 239 25.78 13.77 -17.66
C ALA A 239 25.19 12.83 -16.60
N ARG A 240 24.02 12.27 -16.91
CA ARG A 240 23.36 11.28 -16.07
C ARG A 240 24.09 9.94 -16.13
N PRO A 241 24.00 9.11 -15.08
CA PRO A 241 24.39 7.71 -15.17
C PRO A 241 23.71 7.08 -16.39
N SER A 242 24.49 6.47 -17.28
CA SER A 242 23.99 5.73 -18.43
C SER A 242 23.26 4.48 -17.93
N GLY A 243 21.93 4.54 -17.83
CA GLY A 243 21.14 3.42 -17.33
C GLY A 243 19.75 3.38 -17.96
N SER A 244 19.26 2.17 -18.19
CA SER A 244 17.83 1.90 -18.37
C SER A 244 17.02 2.53 -17.23
N PRO A 245 15.74 2.88 -17.44
CA PRO A 245 14.90 3.30 -16.33
C PRO A 245 14.92 2.23 -15.22
N PRO A 246 14.78 2.64 -13.94
CA PRO A 246 14.68 1.67 -12.86
C PRO A 246 13.43 0.80 -13.08
N LEU A 247 13.54 -0.49 -12.77
CA LEU A 247 12.41 -1.42 -12.82
C LEU A 247 11.44 -1.21 -11.66
N PHE A 248 11.93 -0.65 -10.55
CA PHE A 248 11.19 -0.46 -9.31
C PHE A 248 11.35 0.97 -8.78
N LEU A 249 10.42 1.42 -7.95
CA LEU A 249 10.47 2.72 -7.29
C LEU A 249 11.54 2.75 -6.20
N SER A 250 11.71 1.65 -5.46
CA SER A 250 12.70 1.58 -4.38
C SER A 250 14.13 1.37 -4.88
N SER A 251 14.33 0.78 -6.06
CA SER A 251 15.68 0.56 -6.61
C SER A 251 15.68 0.23 -8.11
N PRO A 252 16.85 0.17 -8.78
CA PRO A 252 16.93 -0.17 -10.19
C PRO A 252 16.40 -1.56 -10.57
N ASP A 253 16.59 -2.57 -9.72
CA ASP A 253 16.39 -3.99 -10.07
C ASP A 253 15.72 -4.85 -8.99
N ARG A 254 15.40 -4.28 -7.82
CA ARG A 254 14.70 -4.98 -6.73
C ARG A 254 13.53 -4.17 -6.15
N PRO A 255 12.37 -4.80 -5.88
CA PRO A 255 11.27 -4.10 -5.24
C PRO A 255 11.57 -3.86 -3.76
N GLY A 256 11.06 -2.76 -3.23
CA GLY A 256 11.06 -2.45 -1.81
C GLY A 256 9.70 -1.92 -1.34
N PHE A 257 9.69 -1.26 -0.19
CA PHE A 257 8.47 -0.78 0.45
C PHE A 257 7.64 0.15 -0.45
N LEU A 258 8.28 1.02 -1.24
CA LEU A 258 7.57 1.95 -2.15
C LEU A 258 6.78 1.19 -3.21
N ASP A 259 7.38 0.14 -3.77
CA ASP A 259 6.75 -0.73 -4.76
C ASP A 259 5.55 -1.45 -4.16
N TYR A 260 5.64 -1.89 -2.91
CA TYR A 260 4.57 -2.61 -2.23
C TYR A 260 3.37 -1.71 -1.95
N VAL A 261 3.59 -0.45 -1.57
CA VAL A 261 2.52 0.53 -1.40
C VAL A 261 1.76 0.75 -2.72
N LEU A 262 2.48 0.93 -3.83
CA LEU A 262 1.84 1.14 -5.13
C LEU A 262 1.13 -0.14 -5.63
N PHE A 263 1.80 -1.28 -5.54
CA PHE A 263 1.24 -2.58 -5.95
C PHE A 263 0.00 -2.94 -5.13
N ALA A 264 -0.04 -2.63 -3.84
CA ALA A 264 -1.20 -2.88 -3.00
C ALA A 264 -2.48 -2.18 -3.52
N ARG A 265 -2.37 -0.98 -4.11
CA ARG A 265 -3.49 -0.29 -4.75
C ARG A 265 -3.94 -0.96 -6.04
N TYR A 266 -2.97 -1.43 -6.81
CA TYR A 266 -3.25 -2.25 -7.98
C TYR A 266 -4.00 -3.53 -7.56
N ALA A 267 -3.47 -4.27 -6.59
CA ALA A 267 -4.04 -5.53 -6.11
C ALA A 267 -5.46 -5.35 -5.55
N MET A 268 -5.71 -4.29 -4.76
CA MET A 268 -7.03 -3.95 -4.26
C MET A 268 -8.03 -3.78 -5.40
N SER A 269 -7.77 -2.83 -6.30
CA SER A 269 -8.70 -2.54 -7.41
C SER A 269 -8.85 -3.72 -8.38
N TYR A 270 -7.78 -4.49 -8.61
CA TYR A 270 -7.84 -5.70 -9.42
C TYR A 270 -8.72 -6.78 -8.79
N GLY A 271 -8.61 -6.96 -7.47
CA GLY A 271 -9.37 -7.96 -6.71
C GLY A 271 -10.85 -7.61 -6.52
N THR A 272 -11.20 -6.33 -6.51
CA THR A 272 -12.59 -5.88 -6.28
C THR A 272 -13.32 -5.41 -7.53
N ALA A 273 -12.64 -4.69 -8.43
CA ALA A 273 -13.25 -4.02 -9.57
C ALA A 273 -12.35 -4.11 -10.83
N PRO A 274 -12.23 -5.29 -11.48
CA PRO A 274 -11.26 -5.51 -12.56
C PRO A 274 -11.37 -4.52 -13.74
N GLN A 275 -12.59 -4.09 -14.10
CA GLN A 275 -12.77 -3.11 -15.19
C GLN A 275 -12.33 -1.70 -14.78
N LEU A 276 -12.64 -1.29 -13.55
CA LEU A 276 -12.14 -0.04 -12.98
C LEU A 276 -10.62 -0.07 -12.83
N ASN A 277 -10.02 -1.22 -12.46
CA ASN A 277 -8.58 -1.38 -12.42
C ASN A 277 -7.95 -1.08 -13.81
N LYS A 278 -8.48 -1.65 -14.90
CA LYS A 278 -8.03 -1.29 -16.25
C LYS A 278 -8.17 0.21 -16.52
N ALA A 279 -9.31 0.80 -16.13
CA ALA A 279 -9.56 2.23 -16.28
C ALA A 279 -8.56 3.10 -15.49
N ILE A 280 -8.11 2.69 -14.31
CA ILE A 280 -7.12 3.42 -13.50
C ILE A 280 -5.71 3.26 -14.09
N TRP A 281 -5.28 2.03 -14.37
CA TRP A 281 -3.88 1.71 -14.64
C TRP A 281 -3.51 1.74 -16.13
N SER A 282 -4.50 1.83 -17.04
CA SER A 282 -4.22 1.93 -18.47
C SER A 282 -3.59 3.26 -18.86
N ARG A 283 -2.59 3.21 -19.74
CA ARG A 283 -2.00 4.40 -20.38
C ARG A 283 -2.97 5.09 -21.34
N LYS A 284 -3.98 4.37 -21.86
CA LYS A 284 -4.96 4.89 -22.80
C LYS A 284 -6.19 5.38 -22.05
N SER A 285 -6.78 6.49 -22.49
CA SER A 285 -8.04 7.02 -21.93
C SER A 285 -9.26 6.20 -22.32
N ASN A 286 -9.18 5.36 -23.36
CA ASN A 286 -10.30 4.55 -23.86
C ASN A 286 -10.91 3.64 -22.79
N GLU A 287 -10.06 2.96 -22.00
CA GLU A 287 -10.50 2.08 -20.91
C GLU A 287 -11.28 2.85 -19.84
N ALA A 288 -10.85 4.09 -19.55
CA ALA A 288 -11.53 4.97 -18.61
C ALA A 288 -12.90 5.41 -19.14
N ARG A 289 -12.99 5.77 -20.43
CA ARG A 289 -14.25 6.15 -21.07
C ARG A 289 -15.23 4.96 -21.12
N GLU A 290 -14.75 3.78 -21.49
CA GLU A 290 -15.57 2.56 -21.54
C GLU A 290 -16.15 2.21 -20.17
N TRP A 291 -15.35 2.30 -19.10
CA TRP A 291 -15.85 2.09 -17.75
C TRP A 291 -16.90 3.14 -17.35
N LEU A 292 -16.65 4.44 -17.59
CA LEU A 292 -17.63 5.50 -17.27
C LEU A 292 -18.96 5.31 -18.02
N ASN A 293 -18.92 4.84 -19.26
CA ASN A 293 -20.12 4.58 -20.08
C ASN A 293 -20.97 3.43 -19.55
N THR A 294 -20.36 2.46 -18.87
CA THR A 294 -21.06 1.28 -18.34
C THR A 294 -21.45 1.43 -16.88
N TYR A 295 -20.68 2.18 -16.10
CA TYR A 295 -20.89 2.35 -14.67
C TYR A 295 -22.22 3.06 -14.36
N ARG A 296 -23.08 2.40 -13.57
CA ARG A 296 -24.44 2.86 -13.20
C ARG A 296 -25.24 3.42 -14.38
N GLY A 297 -25.22 2.70 -15.51
CA GLY A 297 -25.97 3.09 -16.71
C GLY A 297 -25.43 4.33 -17.41
N GLY A 298 -24.14 4.62 -17.26
CA GLY A 298 -23.50 5.74 -17.95
C GLY A 298 -23.78 7.10 -17.31
N LYS A 299 -24.20 7.15 -16.04
CA LYS A 299 -24.49 8.40 -15.30
C LYS A 299 -23.36 9.44 -15.41
N TRP A 300 -22.11 8.97 -15.46
CA TRP A 300 -20.89 9.80 -15.46
C TRP A 300 -20.14 9.76 -16.80
N SER A 301 -20.83 9.35 -17.88
CA SER A 301 -20.25 9.34 -19.22
C SER A 301 -19.84 10.75 -19.63
N LEU A 302 -18.65 10.89 -20.21
CA LEU A 302 -18.25 12.16 -20.82
C LEU A 302 -19.18 12.46 -22.01
N GLN A 303 -19.75 13.65 -22.05
CA GLN A 303 -20.63 14.09 -23.15
C GLN A 303 -19.98 15.18 -24.01
N GLY A 304 -20.37 15.24 -25.29
CA GLY A 304 -19.87 16.23 -26.24
C GLY A 304 -18.37 16.13 -26.51
N ASN A 305 -17.74 17.26 -26.91
CA ASN A 305 -16.33 17.31 -27.33
C ASN A 305 -15.35 16.85 -26.24
N ALA A 306 -15.75 16.85 -24.96
CA ALA A 306 -14.94 16.32 -23.86
C ALA A 306 -14.71 14.81 -23.95
N ALA A 307 -15.55 14.07 -24.70
CA ALA A 307 -15.39 12.64 -24.94
C ALA A 307 -14.34 12.31 -26.03
N GLU A 308 -13.99 13.27 -26.89
CA GLU A 308 -13.12 13.07 -28.06
C GLU A 308 -11.62 13.31 -27.78
N ALA A 309 -11.29 14.04 -26.71
CA ALA A 309 -9.92 14.37 -26.29
C ALA A 309 -9.38 13.39 -25.24
#